data_AF-A1SIG1-F1
#
_entry.id   AF-A1SIG1-F1
#
_cell.length_a   1.000
_cell.length_b   1.000
_cell.length_c   1.000
_cell.angle_alpha   90.00
_cell.angle_beta   90.00
_cell.angle_gamma   90.00
#
_symmetry.space_group_name_H-M   'P 1'
#
loop_
_entity.id
_entity.type
_entity.pdbx_description
1 polymer ?
#
loop_
_entity_poly.entity_id
_entity_poly.type
_entity_poly.pdbx_seq_one_letter_code
_entity_poly.pdbx_strand_id
1 'polypeptide(L)'
;MTRPAPAHRPLNRLISLLSGWESATRTSSPEKTAALALRWAELPAAARTPAQLLGRAAVGCEGTHGVFPRCNLTCSPCYHSADANKVTVDGGHTVREVKRQMALLRTRRGPRAHAQLIGGEVTLLDPDAHAEALLAMRAAGREPMSMTHGDFDPDYLEALVSAPDGSLRLPRVSFAAHFDSLMRGRRGAVRPRSEAELNGHRRAFVAMFEDLRARKGLRSYLAHNMTVTADNLPEVGRVAREVSRMGYQMMSFQPAALVGDDRRWPADGRGIGIDDVWAELEAGLGQRLPCEAVQFGDPRCNRTAIGVMADTTWVPLLDPSSPRDLAARDLYLSRYGGLSLDASRPGLIAATLVRAFLRRPWHAAPALGWALRVVRRAGGPVRVARCLTRGEISALTLVVHAFMDADVVAAAQQATAAGVTAEEPNVRAAQERLAACSYHMAHPDTGELVPACVQHSVLDPDENKRLAVLLSMPRQRPGIGSSGSASLSQSEQVLEPGATALGQPATGNPEVVARVQRPRAAREGASRLSDPHGGTGVPSILPRSHGRDRSAAGAVEPPPAAAGQHAEGPSGARARELIAQVRDCCLPEPVVPGRVGMGDAGEVPGA
;
A
#
# COMPACT_ATOMS: atom_id res chain seq x y z
N MET A 1 -56.75 26.39 22.05
CA MET A 1 -56.21 27.09 20.86
C MET A 1 -54.68 27.12 20.95
N THR A 2 -54.02 26.07 20.49
CA THR A 2 -52.56 25.99 20.39
C THR A 2 -52.11 26.66 19.10
N ARG A 3 -51.40 27.79 19.19
CA ARG A 3 -50.81 28.50 18.04
C ARG A 3 -49.86 27.56 17.28
N PRO A 4 -49.96 27.43 15.94
CA PRO A 4 -48.99 26.68 15.17
C PRO A 4 -47.64 27.38 15.24
N ALA A 5 -46.58 26.60 15.48
CA ALA A 5 -45.21 27.09 15.53
C ALA A 5 -44.82 27.73 14.18
N PRO A 6 -44.08 28.87 14.17
CA PRO A 6 -43.72 29.57 12.95
C PRO A 6 -42.81 28.71 12.07
N ALA A 7 -43.08 28.73 10.77
CA ALA A 7 -42.34 28.05 9.72
C ALA A 7 -40.92 28.63 9.53
N HIS A 8 -39.99 28.35 10.45
CA HIS A 8 -38.56 28.63 10.26
C HIS A 8 -37.92 27.63 9.27
N ARG A 9 -38.19 27.67 7.96
CA ARG A 9 -37.75 26.56 7.07
C ARG A 9 -37.13 26.79 5.68
N PRO A 10 -36.94 28.01 5.12
CA PRO A 10 -36.14 28.15 3.88
C PRO A 10 -34.69 28.64 4.10
N LEU A 11 -34.47 29.66 4.93
CA LEU A 11 -33.14 30.29 5.10
C LEU A 11 -32.13 29.34 5.77
N ASN A 12 -32.55 28.62 6.82
CA ASN A 12 -31.68 27.65 7.51
C ASN A 12 -31.28 26.48 6.61
N ARG A 13 -32.16 26.07 5.67
CA ARG A 13 -31.84 25.04 4.67
C ARG A 13 -30.82 25.56 3.66
N LEU A 14 -30.99 26.80 3.19
CA LEU A 14 -30.03 27.44 2.28
C LEU A 14 -28.65 27.61 2.95
N ILE A 15 -28.61 28.10 4.19
CA ILE A 15 -27.36 28.25 4.96
C ILE A 15 -26.68 26.88 5.18
N SER A 16 -27.44 25.85 5.52
CA SER A 16 -26.92 24.48 5.67
C SER A 16 -26.37 23.93 4.36
N LEU A 17 -27.08 24.11 3.25
CA LEU A 17 -26.64 23.69 1.91
C LEU A 17 -25.37 24.42 1.49
N LEU A 18 -25.32 25.75 1.66
CA LEU A 18 -24.14 26.56 1.34
C LEU A 18 -22.95 26.20 2.23
N SER A 19 -23.16 25.97 3.52
CA SER A 19 -22.10 25.56 4.45
C SER A 19 -21.57 24.16 4.14
N GLY A 20 -22.45 23.25 3.72
CA GLY A 20 -22.08 21.92 3.23
C GLY A 20 -21.25 22.00 1.95
N TRP A 21 -21.68 22.80 0.98
CA TRP A 21 -20.94 23.05 -0.26
C TRP A 21 -19.59 23.71 -0.01
N GLU A 22 -19.56 24.72 0.85
CA GLU A 22 -18.34 25.41 1.24
C GLU A 22 -17.37 24.42 1.89
N SER A 23 -17.81 23.63 2.87
CA SER A 23 -16.99 22.62 3.54
C SER A 23 -16.49 21.54 2.57
N ALA A 24 -17.34 21.07 1.66
CA ALA A 24 -16.99 20.04 0.69
C ALA A 24 -15.97 20.54 -0.35
N THR A 25 -16.02 21.83 -0.70
CA THR A 25 -15.13 22.45 -1.70
C THR A 25 -13.92 23.15 -1.10
N ARG A 26 -13.74 23.15 0.24
CA ARG A 26 -12.53 23.67 0.87
C ARG A 26 -11.31 22.89 0.41
N THR A 27 -10.23 23.61 0.12
CA THR A 27 -8.94 23.00 -0.25
C THR A 27 -8.34 22.18 0.89
N SER A 28 -8.53 22.58 2.15
CA SER A 28 -8.12 21.80 3.32
C SER A 28 -9.03 22.14 4.51
N SER A 29 -9.33 21.16 5.35
CA SER A 29 -9.98 21.42 6.64
C SER A 29 -8.94 21.97 7.64
N PRO A 30 -9.35 22.82 8.61
CA PRO A 30 -8.44 23.28 9.66
C PRO A 30 -7.77 22.13 10.41
N GLU A 31 -8.52 21.06 10.66
CA GLU A 31 -8.05 19.86 11.31
C GLU A 31 -6.96 19.12 10.50
N LYS A 32 -7.14 18.97 9.18
CA LYS A 32 -6.11 18.37 8.32
C LYS A 32 -4.85 19.23 8.29
N THR A 33 -5.01 20.55 8.20
CA THR A 33 -3.88 21.49 8.23
C THR A 33 -3.10 21.38 9.54
N ALA A 34 -3.78 21.30 10.68
CA ALA A 34 -3.14 21.10 11.98
C ALA A 34 -2.41 19.75 12.08
N ALA A 35 -3.03 18.67 11.60
CA ALA A 35 -2.40 17.34 11.58
C ALA A 35 -1.15 17.29 10.70
N LEU A 36 -1.17 17.96 9.53
CA LEU A 36 0.00 18.08 8.66
C LEU A 36 1.11 18.89 9.34
N ALA A 37 0.78 20.03 9.97
CA ALA A 37 1.75 20.85 10.68
C ALA A 37 2.40 20.10 11.86
N LEU A 38 1.60 19.35 12.63
CA LEU A 38 2.10 18.49 13.70
C LEU A 38 3.04 17.42 13.14
N ARG A 39 2.63 16.70 12.10
CA ARG A 39 3.49 15.69 11.47
C ARG A 39 4.80 16.29 10.97
N TRP A 40 4.77 17.49 10.38
CA TRP A 40 5.98 18.18 9.95
C TRP A 40 6.92 18.49 11.12
N ALA A 41 6.37 18.89 12.26
CA ALA A 41 7.15 19.19 13.46
C ALA A 41 7.79 17.94 14.09
N GLU A 42 7.13 16.78 13.99
CA GLU A 42 7.65 15.49 14.46
C GLU A 42 8.82 14.94 13.63
N LEU A 43 8.98 15.40 12.38
CA LEU A 43 10.05 14.90 11.51
C LEU A 43 11.42 15.41 11.98
N PRO A 44 12.47 14.58 11.91
CA PRO A 44 13.83 15.03 12.17
C PRO A 44 14.24 16.10 11.15
N ALA A 45 15.14 16.99 11.55
CA ALA A 45 15.58 18.11 10.71
C ALA A 45 16.07 17.66 9.32
N ALA A 46 16.82 16.56 9.25
CA ALA A 46 17.31 15.98 8.00
C ALA A 46 16.20 15.51 7.05
N ALA A 47 15.02 15.14 7.56
CA ALA A 47 13.89 14.69 6.75
C ALA A 47 12.98 15.84 6.28
N ARG A 48 13.13 17.06 6.83
CA ARG A 48 12.32 18.24 6.51
C ARG A 48 12.82 18.96 5.26
N THR A 49 12.80 18.27 4.12
CA THR A 49 13.27 18.80 2.84
C THR A 49 12.13 19.46 2.04
N PRO A 50 12.45 20.29 1.02
CA PRO A 50 11.43 20.80 0.10
C PRO A 50 10.67 19.71 -0.68
N ALA A 51 11.25 18.51 -0.85
CA ALA A 51 10.60 17.39 -1.52
C ALA A 51 9.68 16.58 -0.60
N GLN A 52 9.79 16.73 0.72
CA GLN A 52 9.08 15.91 1.70
C GLN A 52 7.56 16.09 1.63
N LEU A 53 6.85 14.98 1.48
CA LEU A 53 5.40 14.89 1.44
C LEU A 53 4.81 14.75 2.85
N LEU A 54 5.53 14.10 3.78
CA LEU A 54 5.08 13.99 5.18
C LEU A 54 4.97 15.37 5.82
N GLY A 55 3.82 15.64 6.42
CA GLY A 55 3.49 16.93 7.04
C GLY A 55 3.23 18.07 6.05
N ARG A 56 3.27 17.81 4.74
CA ARG A 56 2.96 18.81 3.70
C ARG A 56 1.78 18.41 2.84
N ALA A 57 1.70 17.14 2.45
CA ALA A 57 0.59 16.56 1.69
C ALA A 57 -0.05 15.33 2.34
N ALA A 58 0.73 14.59 3.14
CA ALA A 58 0.26 13.39 3.83
C ALA A 58 0.76 13.36 5.28
N VAL A 59 0.00 12.74 6.18
CA VAL A 59 0.45 12.48 7.56
C VAL A 59 1.28 11.19 7.67
N GLY A 60 1.21 10.34 6.64
CA GLY A 60 1.84 9.02 6.56
C GLY A 60 0.86 7.98 6.03
N CYS A 61 1.36 6.75 5.89
CA CYS A 61 0.56 5.54 5.80
C CYS A 61 0.37 4.96 7.21
N GLU A 62 -0.72 4.24 7.39
CA GLU A 62 -1.09 3.58 8.65
C GLU A 62 -1.35 2.10 8.39
N GLY A 63 -1.08 1.21 9.34
CA GLY A 63 -1.32 -0.22 9.21
C GLY A 63 -2.05 -0.76 10.44
N THR A 64 -2.82 -1.82 10.25
CA THR A 64 -3.35 -2.61 11.36
C THR A 64 -2.31 -3.58 11.90
N HIS A 65 -2.37 -3.90 13.17
CA HIS A 65 -1.64 -5.02 13.79
C HIS A 65 -2.58 -5.81 14.69
N GLY A 66 -2.16 -6.96 15.20
CA GLY A 66 -2.94 -7.69 16.21
C GLY A 66 -4.33 -8.20 15.79
N VAL A 67 -4.73 -8.07 14.51
CA VAL A 67 -6.03 -8.51 13.98
C VAL A 67 -6.06 -10.02 13.79
N PHE A 68 -5.19 -10.55 12.95
CA PHE A 68 -4.82 -11.96 12.89
C PHE A 68 -3.59 -12.10 11.98
N PRO A 69 -2.63 -12.98 12.31
CA PRO A 69 -1.42 -13.16 11.54
C PRO A 69 -1.44 -14.32 10.53
N ARG A 70 -2.54 -15.06 10.46
CA ARG A 70 -2.61 -16.30 9.66
C ARG A 70 -2.51 -16.04 8.16
N CYS A 71 -1.71 -16.86 7.49
CA CYS A 71 -1.61 -16.93 6.04
C CYS A 71 -1.66 -18.40 5.58
N ASN A 72 -2.25 -18.66 4.42
CA ASN A 72 -2.29 -20.00 3.79
C ASN A 72 -1.16 -20.20 2.78
N LEU A 73 -0.28 -19.21 2.57
CA LEU A 73 0.96 -19.32 1.83
C LEU A 73 2.18 -19.36 2.75
N THR A 74 3.30 -19.82 2.20
CA THR A 74 4.61 -19.79 2.87
C THR A 74 5.60 -19.02 2.00
N CYS A 75 6.03 -17.86 2.47
CA CYS A 75 7.05 -17.04 1.79
C CYS A 75 8.34 -17.07 2.60
N SER A 76 9.49 -17.17 1.92
CA SER A 76 10.80 -17.16 2.59
C SER A 76 11.05 -15.85 3.37
N PRO A 77 10.93 -14.64 2.76
CA PRO A 77 11.23 -13.38 3.45
C PRO A 77 10.04 -12.79 4.23
N CYS A 78 9.16 -13.63 4.78
CA CYS A 78 7.95 -13.16 5.44
C CYS A 78 8.24 -12.69 6.87
N TYR A 79 7.71 -11.51 7.24
CA TYR A 79 7.79 -11.02 8.61
C TYR A 79 6.91 -11.81 9.60
N HIS A 80 6.02 -12.69 9.12
CA HIS A 80 5.23 -13.54 10.01
C HIS A 80 6.11 -14.49 10.80
N SER A 81 5.99 -14.42 12.13
CA SER A 81 6.66 -15.32 13.06
C SER A 81 6.19 -16.77 12.91
N ALA A 82 6.92 -17.71 13.51
CA ALA A 82 6.58 -19.14 13.51
C ALA A 82 5.18 -19.44 14.11
N ASP A 83 4.63 -18.54 14.93
CA ASP A 83 3.34 -18.68 15.59
C ASP A 83 2.17 -18.08 14.80
N ALA A 84 2.46 -17.31 13.73
CA ALA A 84 1.43 -16.63 12.94
C ALA A 84 0.33 -17.57 12.43
N ASN A 85 0.70 -18.77 11.97
CA ASN A 85 -0.24 -19.75 11.43
C ASN A 85 -0.95 -20.61 12.51
N LYS A 86 -0.70 -20.33 13.79
CA LYS A 86 -1.36 -20.98 14.93
C LYS A 86 -2.54 -20.16 15.48
N VAL A 87 -2.81 -19.00 14.89
CA VAL A 87 -3.90 -18.10 15.28
C VAL A 87 -5.12 -18.34 14.39
N THR A 88 -6.30 -18.48 14.99
CA THR A 88 -7.56 -18.58 14.26
C THR A 88 -7.92 -17.25 13.59
N VAL A 89 -8.48 -17.30 12.39
CA VAL A 89 -9.06 -16.12 11.74
C VAL A 89 -10.42 -15.86 12.37
N ASP A 90 -10.56 -14.72 13.07
CA ASP A 90 -11.80 -14.33 13.74
C ASP A 90 -12.23 -12.94 13.27
N GLY A 91 -13.38 -12.89 12.58
CA GLY A 91 -13.92 -11.66 12.01
C GLY A 91 -14.35 -10.65 13.07
N GLY A 92 -14.98 -11.11 14.15
CA GLY A 92 -15.44 -10.25 15.23
C GLY A 92 -14.28 -9.55 15.95
N HIS A 93 -13.21 -10.29 16.25
CA HIS A 93 -11.96 -9.78 16.80
C HIS A 93 -11.31 -8.78 15.86
N THR A 94 -11.17 -9.13 14.59
CA THR A 94 -10.61 -8.25 13.57
C THR A 94 -11.32 -6.91 13.53
N VAL A 95 -12.65 -6.91 13.42
CA VAL A 95 -13.45 -5.69 13.37
C VAL A 95 -13.29 -4.85 14.64
N ARG A 96 -13.29 -5.47 15.83
CA ARG A 96 -13.08 -4.76 17.10
C ARG A 96 -11.72 -4.07 17.15
N GLU A 97 -10.65 -4.79 16.83
CA GLU A 97 -9.30 -4.24 16.89
C GLU A 97 -9.06 -3.17 15.82
N VAL A 98 -9.60 -3.36 14.61
CA VAL A 98 -9.61 -2.31 13.58
C VAL A 98 -10.30 -1.05 14.10
N LYS A 99 -11.49 -1.15 14.70
CA LYS A 99 -12.20 0.01 15.27
C LYS A 99 -11.37 0.74 16.32
N ARG A 100 -10.72 0.00 17.25
CA ARG A 100 -9.87 0.58 18.31
C ARG A 100 -8.65 1.31 17.74
N GLN A 101 -7.94 0.68 16.80
CA GLN A 101 -6.76 1.28 16.17
C GLN A 101 -7.11 2.51 15.34
N MET A 102 -8.18 2.44 14.54
CA MET A 102 -8.63 3.56 13.73
C MET A 102 -9.11 4.75 14.58
N ALA A 103 -9.69 4.50 15.75
CA ALA A 103 -10.05 5.55 16.71
C ALA A 103 -8.79 6.27 17.24
N LEU A 104 -7.75 5.54 17.65
CA LEU A 104 -6.49 6.16 18.08
C LEU A 104 -5.82 6.94 16.94
N LEU A 105 -5.77 6.37 15.74
CA LEU A 105 -5.23 7.05 14.57
C LEU A 105 -6.02 8.33 14.28
N ARG A 106 -7.36 8.35 14.41
CA ARG A 106 -8.19 9.56 14.17
C ARG A 106 -7.76 10.70 15.08
N THR A 107 -7.49 10.38 16.33
CA THR A 107 -7.04 11.32 17.36
C THR A 107 -5.62 11.80 17.11
N ARG A 108 -4.69 10.89 16.77
CA ARG A 108 -3.26 11.21 16.65
C ARG A 108 -2.85 11.79 15.29
N ARG A 109 -3.47 11.34 14.20
CA ARG A 109 -3.11 11.69 12.81
C ARG A 109 -4.16 12.54 12.10
N GLY A 110 -5.25 12.86 12.77
CA GLY A 110 -6.30 13.73 12.23
C GLY A 110 -7.24 13.02 11.25
N PRO A 111 -7.87 13.77 10.33
CA PRO A 111 -9.12 13.33 9.69
C PRO A 111 -8.96 12.44 8.48
N ARG A 112 -7.79 12.41 7.85
CA ARG A 112 -7.57 11.64 6.62
C ARG A 112 -6.16 11.12 6.51
N ALA A 113 -6.05 9.84 6.22
CA ALA A 113 -4.81 9.13 5.90
C ALA A 113 -5.13 7.89 5.06
N HIS A 114 -4.10 7.26 4.52
CA HIS A 114 -4.22 5.91 3.95
C HIS A 114 -3.94 4.89 5.04
N ALA A 115 -4.74 3.83 5.11
CA ALA A 115 -4.50 2.75 6.04
C ALA A 115 -4.61 1.37 5.38
N GLN A 116 -3.65 0.50 5.69
CA GLN A 116 -3.64 -0.87 5.23
C GLN A 116 -4.29 -1.79 6.26
N LEU A 117 -5.27 -2.58 5.81
CA LEU A 117 -5.69 -3.77 6.53
C LEU A 117 -4.65 -4.85 6.23
N ILE A 118 -3.84 -5.17 7.24
CA ILE A 118 -2.68 -6.05 7.18
C ILE A 118 -2.57 -6.84 8.50
N GLY A 119 -1.83 -7.93 8.48
CA GLY A 119 -1.57 -8.77 9.66
C GLY A 119 -1.29 -10.19 9.23
N GLY A 120 -2.08 -10.71 8.29
CA GLY A 120 -1.98 -12.01 7.62
C GLY A 120 -2.61 -11.94 6.22
N GLU A 121 -3.14 -13.05 5.70
CA GLU A 121 -3.92 -13.03 4.46
C GLU A 121 -5.34 -12.54 4.73
N VAL A 122 -5.63 -11.30 4.33
CA VAL A 122 -6.93 -10.65 4.63
C VAL A 122 -8.12 -11.35 3.95
N THR A 123 -7.90 -12.04 2.82
CA THR A 123 -8.98 -12.77 2.14
C THR A 123 -9.31 -14.12 2.76
N LEU A 124 -8.66 -14.48 3.88
CA LEU A 124 -9.12 -15.57 4.74
C LEU A 124 -10.27 -15.12 5.66
N LEU A 125 -10.50 -13.82 5.84
CA LEU A 125 -11.69 -13.32 6.53
C LEU A 125 -12.94 -13.66 5.74
N ASP A 126 -14.02 -13.93 6.46
CA ASP A 126 -15.35 -13.89 5.87
C ASP A 126 -15.59 -12.54 5.14
N PRO A 127 -16.18 -12.53 3.93
CA PRO A 127 -16.39 -11.30 3.16
C PRO A 127 -17.15 -10.21 3.93
N ASP A 128 -18.10 -10.55 4.81
CA ASP A 128 -18.86 -9.57 5.58
C ASP A 128 -18.02 -8.93 6.68
N ALA A 129 -17.22 -9.73 7.39
CA ALA A 129 -16.29 -9.21 8.39
C ALA A 129 -15.21 -8.32 7.75
N HIS A 130 -14.72 -8.70 6.57
CA HIS A 130 -13.78 -7.90 5.80
C HIS A 130 -14.45 -6.58 5.36
N ALA A 131 -15.67 -6.62 4.85
CA ALA A 131 -16.41 -5.40 4.48
C ALA A 131 -16.62 -4.47 5.69
N GLU A 132 -17.01 -5.03 6.84
CA GLU A 132 -17.22 -4.25 8.07
C GLU A 132 -15.91 -3.58 8.54
N ALA A 133 -14.77 -4.28 8.46
CA ALA A 133 -13.47 -3.70 8.77
C ALA A 133 -13.15 -2.50 7.86
N LEU A 134 -13.36 -2.63 6.54
CA LEU A 134 -13.13 -1.54 5.58
C LEU A 134 -14.07 -0.35 5.82
N LEU A 135 -15.33 -0.62 6.15
CA LEU A 135 -16.30 0.41 6.51
C LEU A 135 -15.91 1.12 7.82
N ALA A 136 -15.40 0.40 8.82
CA ALA A 136 -14.90 1.00 10.06
C ALA A 136 -13.70 1.92 9.82
N MET A 137 -12.76 1.53 8.96
CA MET A 137 -11.63 2.37 8.54
C MET A 137 -12.11 3.65 7.85
N ARG A 138 -13.08 3.53 6.93
CA ARG A 138 -13.69 4.69 6.24
C ARG A 138 -14.44 5.63 7.18
N ALA A 139 -15.18 5.06 8.14
CA ALA A 139 -15.88 5.85 9.16
C ALA A 139 -14.90 6.68 10.00
N ALA A 140 -13.69 6.16 10.22
CA ALA A 140 -12.60 6.88 10.85
C ALA A 140 -11.83 7.82 9.89
N GLY A 141 -12.27 7.99 8.64
CA GLY A 141 -11.65 8.90 7.67
C GLY A 141 -10.44 8.32 6.93
N ARG A 142 -10.20 7.01 7.00
CA ARG A 142 -9.11 6.37 6.26
C ARG A 142 -9.57 5.97 4.88
N GLU A 143 -8.67 6.06 3.91
CA GLU A 143 -8.81 5.31 2.66
C GLU A 143 -8.19 3.93 2.86
N PRO A 144 -9.00 2.87 3.01
CA PRO A 144 -8.49 1.56 3.33
C PRO A 144 -7.89 0.86 2.10
N MET A 145 -6.87 0.04 2.34
CA MET A 145 -6.25 -0.85 1.36
C MET A 145 -6.06 -2.24 1.96
N SER A 146 -6.63 -3.26 1.34
CA SER A 146 -6.50 -4.65 1.78
C SER A 146 -5.21 -5.28 1.25
N MET A 147 -4.38 -5.84 2.12
CA MET A 147 -3.15 -6.55 1.76
C MET A 147 -3.42 -8.04 1.57
N THR A 148 -3.16 -8.57 0.39
CA THR A 148 -3.44 -9.97 0.02
C THR A 148 -2.31 -10.54 -0.82
N HIS A 149 -2.12 -11.86 -0.85
CA HIS A 149 -1.32 -12.52 -1.87
C HIS A 149 -2.07 -12.69 -3.20
N GLY A 150 -3.34 -12.29 -3.29
CA GLY A 150 -4.12 -12.26 -4.53
C GLY A 150 -4.58 -13.63 -5.04
N ASP A 151 -4.65 -14.65 -4.17
CA ASP A 151 -5.11 -16.01 -4.51
C ASP A 151 -6.47 -16.30 -3.85
N PHE A 152 -7.49 -15.56 -4.30
CA PHE A 152 -8.90 -15.70 -3.91
C PHE A 152 -9.77 -15.59 -5.16
N ASP A 153 -11.00 -16.08 -5.05
CA ASP A 153 -11.88 -16.24 -6.20
C ASP A 153 -12.75 -15.00 -6.47
N PRO A 154 -13.23 -14.79 -7.70
CA PRO A 154 -14.11 -13.66 -8.05
C PRO A 154 -15.37 -13.57 -7.16
N ASP A 155 -15.92 -14.72 -6.75
CA ASP A 155 -17.10 -14.81 -5.88
C ASP A 155 -16.84 -14.17 -4.51
N TYR A 156 -15.63 -14.32 -3.97
CA TYR A 156 -15.22 -13.66 -2.74
C TYR A 156 -15.25 -12.13 -2.90
N LEU A 157 -14.70 -11.62 -4.00
CA LEU A 157 -14.70 -10.18 -4.29
C LEU A 157 -16.12 -9.63 -4.43
N GLU A 158 -16.98 -10.37 -5.14
CA GLU A 158 -18.36 -9.97 -5.33
C GLU A 158 -19.14 -9.96 -4.01
N ALA A 159 -18.99 -10.99 -3.18
CA ALA A 159 -19.56 -11.03 -1.83
C ALA A 159 -19.03 -9.89 -0.95
N LEU A 160 -17.74 -9.58 -1.01
CA LEU A 160 -17.13 -8.49 -0.24
C LEU A 160 -17.76 -7.14 -0.54
N VAL A 161 -18.05 -6.84 -1.81
CA VAL A 161 -18.50 -5.49 -2.21
C VAL A 161 -20.01 -5.34 -2.33
N SER A 162 -20.76 -6.44 -2.39
CA SER A 162 -22.21 -6.43 -2.58
C SER A 162 -22.96 -6.38 -1.26
N ALA A 163 -24.08 -5.65 -1.24
CA ALA A 163 -25.08 -5.69 -0.19
C ALA A 163 -26.11 -6.80 -0.49
N PRO A 164 -26.95 -7.21 0.48
CA PRO A 164 -27.98 -8.23 0.27
C PRO A 164 -28.99 -7.90 -0.84
N ASP A 165 -29.21 -6.62 -1.14
CA ASP A 165 -30.09 -6.14 -2.21
C ASP A 165 -29.42 -6.09 -3.59
N GLY A 166 -28.16 -6.54 -3.70
CA GLY A 166 -27.38 -6.55 -4.93
C GLY A 166 -26.67 -5.22 -5.24
N SER A 167 -26.92 -4.15 -4.47
CA SER A 167 -26.20 -2.88 -4.60
C SER A 167 -24.77 -2.98 -4.06
N LEU A 168 -23.91 -1.99 -4.35
CA LEU A 168 -22.55 -1.96 -3.82
C LEU A 168 -22.53 -1.35 -2.42
N ARG A 169 -22.28 -2.16 -1.38
CA ARG A 169 -21.93 -1.65 -0.03
C ARG A 169 -20.56 -0.97 0.01
N LEU A 170 -19.66 -1.37 -0.90
CA LEU A 170 -18.35 -0.77 -1.09
C LEU A 170 -18.22 -0.30 -2.55
N PRO A 171 -18.64 0.93 -2.90
CA PRO A 171 -18.59 1.44 -4.28
C PRO A 171 -17.17 1.75 -4.78
N ARG A 172 -16.19 1.58 -3.89
CA ARG A 172 -14.76 1.62 -4.18
C ARG A 172 -14.08 0.60 -3.27
N VAL A 173 -13.02 -0.05 -3.74
CA VAL A 173 -12.10 -0.84 -2.90
C VAL A 173 -10.66 -0.59 -3.33
N SER A 174 -9.72 -0.78 -2.41
CA SER A 174 -8.30 -0.72 -2.76
C SER A 174 -7.63 -2.00 -2.28
N PHE A 175 -6.79 -2.59 -3.12
CA PHE A 175 -6.05 -3.80 -2.80
C PHE A 175 -4.58 -3.63 -3.15
N ALA A 176 -3.72 -4.17 -2.30
CA ALA A 176 -2.32 -4.37 -2.58
C ALA A 176 -2.06 -5.87 -2.65
N ALA A 177 -1.77 -6.37 -3.86
CA ALA A 177 -1.59 -7.78 -4.12
C ALA A 177 -0.11 -8.14 -4.21
N HIS A 178 0.32 -9.04 -3.33
CA HIS A 178 1.69 -9.53 -3.25
C HIS A 178 1.90 -10.68 -4.23
N PHE A 179 2.83 -10.49 -5.17
CA PHE A 179 3.25 -11.49 -6.13
C PHE A 179 4.76 -11.49 -6.29
N ASP A 180 5.40 -12.53 -5.77
CA ASP A 180 6.80 -12.85 -6.01
C ASP A 180 7.01 -14.38 -6.05
N SER A 181 8.10 -14.79 -6.68
CA SER A 181 8.47 -16.20 -6.86
C SER A 181 8.87 -16.92 -5.56
N LEU A 182 9.04 -16.20 -4.46
CA LEU A 182 9.39 -16.76 -3.14
C LEU A 182 8.14 -17.21 -2.37
N MET A 183 6.94 -16.83 -2.83
CA MET A 183 5.67 -17.27 -2.26
C MET A 183 5.31 -18.69 -2.73
N ARG A 184 5.17 -19.62 -1.78
CA ARG A 184 4.80 -21.01 -2.04
C ARG A 184 3.38 -21.30 -1.57
N GLY A 185 2.65 -22.07 -2.38
CA GLY A 185 1.30 -22.56 -2.08
C GLY A 185 0.19 -21.97 -2.96
N ARG A 186 0.50 -21.04 -3.87
CA ARG A 186 -0.49 -20.41 -4.75
C ARG A 186 -1.17 -21.46 -5.64
N ARG A 187 -2.51 -21.40 -5.76
CA ARG A 187 -3.27 -22.27 -6.67
C ARG A 187 -2.78 -22.10 -8.10
N GLY A 188 -2.45 -23.20 -8.78
CA GLY A 188 -1.90 -23.22 -10.14
C GLY A 188 -0.41 -22.91 -10.27
N ALA A 189 0.25 -22.38 -9.22
CA ALA A 189 1.69 -22.10 -9.20
C ALA A 189 2.26 -22.33 -7.80
N VAL A 190 2.27 -23.59 -7.33
CA VAL A 190 2.60 -23.94 -5.95
C VAL A 190 4.04 -23.58 -5.58
N ARG A 191 4.98 -23.68 -6.53
CA ARG A 191 6.40 -23.34 -6.36
C ARG A 191 6.89 -22.63 -7.64
N PRO A 192 6.53 -21.36 -7.83
CA PRO A 192 6.94 -20.61 -9.02
C PRO A 192 8.47 -20.54 -9.08
N ARG A 193 9.05 -20.70 -10.26
CA ARG A 193 10.52 -20.67 -10.45
C ARG A 193 11.04 -19.34 -10.98
N SER A 194 10.13 -18.50 -11.45
CA SER A 194 10.44 -17.18 -12.01
C SER A 194 9.28 -16.23 -11.76
N GLU A 195 9.56 -14.94 -11.86
CA GLU A 195 8.51 -13.92 -11.79
C GLU A 195 7.58 -13.99 -13.01
N ALA A 196 8.08 -14.42 -14.16
CA ALA A 196 7.30 -14.55 -15.39
C ALA A 196 6.15 -15.55 -15.26
N GLU A 197 6.33 -16.65 -14.52
CA GLU A 197 5.29 -17.65 -14.26
C GLU A 197 4.06 -17.04 -13.55
N LEU A 198 4.27 -15.97 -12.77
CA LEU A 198 3.21 -15.31 -12.00
C LEU A 198 2.41 -14.29 -12.81
N ASN A 199 2.80 -13.95 -14.04
CA ASN A 199 2.12 -12.94 -14.85
C ASN A 199 0.68 -13.31 -15.23
N GLY A 200 0.40 -14.60 -15.41
CA GLY A 200 -0.98 -15.08 -15.60
C GLY A 200 -1.85 -14.76 -14.39
N HIS A 201 -1.33 -14.97 -13.18
CA HIS A 201 -2.01 -14.69 -11.93
C HIS A 201 -2.17 -13.18 -11.68
N ARG A 202 -1.16 -12.37 -11.98
CA ARG A 202 -1.25 -10.89 -11.91
C ARG A 202 -2.37 -10.36 -12.81
N ARG A 203 -2.44 -10.84 -14.06
CA ARG A 203 -3.52 -10.47 -14.99
C ARG A 203 -4.90 -10.95 -14.51
N ALA A 204 -5.00 -12.20 -14.07
CA ALA A 204 -6.25 -12.75 -13.56
C ALA A 204 -6.77 -11.92 -12.37
N PHE A 205 -5.87 -11.51 -11.46
CA PHE A 205 -6.21 -10.64 -10.33
C PHE A 205 -6.84 -9.32 -10.78
N VAL A 206 -6.22 -8.61 -11.73
CA VAL A 206 -6.79 -7.34 -12.23
C VAL A 206 -8.12 -7.57 -12.96
N ALA A 207 -8.21 -8.63 -13.77
CA ALA A 207 -9.41 -8.97 -14.53
C ALA A 207 -10.64 -9.15 -13.63
N MET A 208 -10.50 -9.68 -12.41
CA MET A 208 -11.61 -9.79 -11.45
C MET A 208 -12.25 -8.44 -11.12
N PHE A 209 -11.43 -7.39 -10.95
CA PHE A 209 -11.93 -6.05 -10.64
C PHE A 209 -12.49 -5.35 -11.89
N GLU A 210 -11.89 -5.59 -13.06
CA GLU A 210 -12.37 -5.05 -14.34
C GLU A 210 -13.74 -5.62 -14.71
N ASP A 211 -13.94 -6.92 -14.54
CA ASP A 211 -15.23 -7.58 -14.75
C ASP A 211 -16.31 -7.01 -13.82
N LEU A 212 -16.01 -6.91 -12.52
CA LEU A 212 -16.96 -6.37 -11.55
C LEU A 212 -17.22 -4.86 -11.75
N ARG A 213 -16.24 -4.14 -12.30
CA ARG A 213 -16.43 -2.76 -12.80
C ARG A 213 -17.41 -2.69 -13.94
N ALA A 214 -17.24 -3.54 -14.95
CA ALA A 214 -18.12 -3.58 -16.12
C ALA A 214 -19.56 -3.95 -15.74
N ARG A 215 -19.73 -4.92 -14.83
CA ARG A 215 -21.05 -5.41 -14.42
C ARG A 215 -21.77 -4.51 -13.41
N LYS A 216 -21.06 -3.97 -12.41
CA LYS A 216 -21.67 -3.27 -11.26
C LYS A 216 -21.18 -1.84 -11.02
N GLY A 217 -20.26 -1.32 -11.84
CA GLY A 217 -19.67 0.00 -11.62
C GLY A 217 -18.59 0.04 -10.52
N LEU A 218 -18.06 -1.13 -10.16
CA LEU A 218 -16.79 -1.36 -9.44
C LEU A 218 -15.73 -0.26 -9.65
N ARG A 219 -15.41 0.58 -8.67
CA ARG A 219 -14.16 1.35 -8.69
C ARG A 219 -13.09 0.68 -7.85
N SER A 220 -11.88 0.55 -8.39
CA SER A 220 -10.77 -0.07 -7.69
C SER A 220 -9.50 0.77 -7.75
N TYR A 221 -8.65 0.60 -6.74
CA TYR A 221 -7.25 1.00 -6.77
C TYR A 221 -6.39 -0.22 -6.43
N LEU A 222 -5.59 -0.68 -7.38
CA LEU A 222 -4.79 -1.89 -7.30
C LEU A 222 -3.31 -1.52 -7.25
N ALA A 223 -2.62 -2.02 -6.23
CA ALA A 223 -1.18 -1.99 -6.11
C ALA A 223 -0.60 -3.40 -6.31
N HIS A 224 0.46 -3.50 -7.10
CA HIS A 224 1.29 -4.71 -7.17
C HIS A 224 2.42 -4.56 -6.15
N ASN A 225 2.59 -5.57 -5.30
CA ASN A 225 3.67 -5.65 -4.32
C ASN A 225 4.55 -6.87 -4.61
N MET A 226 5.84 -6.75 -4.37
CA MET A 226 6.81 -7.82 -4.56
C MET A 226 7.96 -7.68 -3.58
N THR A 227 8.26 -8.75 -2.83
CA THR A 227 9.54 -8.85 -2.14
C THR A 227 10.65 -9.21 -3.12
N VAL A 228 11.75 -8.47 -3.03
CA VAL A 228 12.94 -8.67 -3.84
C VAL A 228 14.02 -9.29 -2.98
N THR A 229 14.73 -10.26 -3.53
CA THR A 229 15.94 -10.88 -2.97
C THR A 229 16.99 -10.94 -4.07
N ALA A 230 18.20 -11.40 -3.77
CA ALA A 230 19.21 -11.63 -4.79
C ALA A 230 18.71 -12.57 -5.91
N ASP A 231 17.87 -13.56 -5.57
CA ASP A 231 17.39 -14.58 -6.50
C ASP A 231 16.49 -14.03 -7.62
N ASN A 232 15.61 -13.08 -7.30
CA ASN A 232 14.64 -12.52 -8.24
C ASN A 232 14.94 -11.07 -8.67
N LEU A 233 16.01 -10.46 -8.16
CA LEU A 233 16.46 -9.13 -8.57
C LEU A 233 16.62 -9.00 -10.10
N PRO A 234 17.26 -9.95 -10.82
CA PRO A 234 17.43 -9.84 -12.28
C PRO A 234 16.11 -9.83 -13.08
N GLU A 235 14.98 -10.22 -12.46
CA GLU A 235 13.67 -10.22 -13.09
C GLU A 235 12.88 -8.93 -12.82
N VAL A 236 13.30 -8.09 -11.88
CA VAL A 236 12.57 -6.87 -11.46
C VAL A 236 12.31 -5.93 -12.63
N GLY A 237 13.30 -5.68 -13.49
CA GLY A 237 13.11 -4.82 -14.67
C GLY A 237 12.08 -5.38 -15.65
N ARG A 238 12.02 -6.70 -15.81
CA ARG A 238 10.98 -7.35 -16.64
C ARG A 238 9.61 -7.20 -16.00
N VAL A 239 9.49 -7.43 -14.69
CA VAL A 239 8.23 -7.24 -13.94
C VAL A 239 7.74 -5.79 -14.09
N ALA A 240 8.60 -4.79 -13.88
CA ALA A 240 8.27 -3.37 -14.05
C ALA A 240 7.66 -3.08 -15.43
N ARG A 241 8.30 -3.57 -16.49
CA ARG A 241 7.87 -3.36 -17.87
C ARG A 241 6.53 -4.04 -18.20
N GLU A 242 6.34 -5.26 -17.75
CA GLU A 242 5.17 -6.07 -18.10
C GLU A 242 3.94 -5.69 -17.24
N VAL A 243 4.14 -5.50 -15.94
CA VAL A 243 3.05 -5.27 -14.97
C VAL A 243 2.53 -3.83 -15.00
N SER A 244 3.36 -2.85 -15.37
CA SER A 244 2.93 -1.45 -15.56
C SER A 244 1.80 -1.28 -16.58
N ARG A 245 1.57 -2.28 -17.43
CA ARG A 245 0.53 -2.31 -18.48
C ARG A 245 -0.70 -3.14 -18.10
N MET A 246 -0.71 -3.78 -16.92
CA MET A 246 -1.75 -4.74 -16.53
C MET A 246 -2.92 -4.11 -15.78
N GLY A 247 -2.92 -2.78 -15.55
CA GLY A 247 -4.03 -2.09 -14.85
C GLY A 247 -3.79 -1.85 -13.36
N TYR A 248 -2.57 -2.02 -12.86
CA TYR A 248 -2.16 -1.54 -11.53
C TYR A 248 -1.90 -0.03 -11.55
N GLN A 249 -2.24 0.67 -10.47
CA GLN A 249 -1.97 2.12 -10.29
C GLN A 249 -0.76 2.39 -9.38
N MET A 250 -0.25 1.35 -8.73
CA MET A 250 0.99 1.40 -7.97
C MET A 250 1.75 0.09 -8.13
N MET A 251 3.08 0.17 -8.16
CA MET A 251 3.97 -0.97 -8.07
C MET A 251 4.98 -0.69 -6.96
N SER A 252 5.03 -1.58 -5.98
CA SER A 252 5.86 -1.47 -4.79
C SER A 252 6.81 -2.66 -4.72
N PHE A 253 8.11 -2.38 -4.69
CA PHE A 253 9.15 -3.37 -4.57
C PHE A 253 9.80 -3.25 -3.20
N GLN A 254 10.02 -4.37 -2.53
CA GLN A 254 10.45 -4.41 -1.14
C GLN A 254 11.71 -5.25 -1.05
N PRO A 255 12.92 -4.64 -1.06
CA PRO A 255 14.14 -5.37 -0.74
C PRO A 255 13.95 -6.10 0.59
N ALA A 256 14.24 -7.40 0.57
CA ALA A 256 14.14 -8.28 1.71
C ALA A 256 15.02 -7.76 2.87
N ALA A 257 14.46 -7.73 4.07
CA ALA A 257 15.16 -7.47 5.32
C ALA A 257 15.04 -8.70 6.22
N LEU A 258 16.07 -9.00 7.01
CA LEU A 258 16.11 -10.14 7.92
C LEU A 258 15.12 -9.91 9.08
N VAL A 259 13.87 -10.32 8.85
CA VAL A 259 12.74 -10.19 9.79
C VAL A 259 11.92 -11.48 9.82
N GLY A 260 11.14 -11.66 10.89
CA GLY A 260 10.20 -12.78 11.03
C GLY A 260 10.85 -14.09 11.48
N ASP A 261 10.68 -15.15 10.69
CA ASP A 261 11.10 -16.51 11.05
C ASP A 261 12.49 -16.83 10.47
N ASP A 262 13.53 -16.76 11.31
CA ASP A 262 14.94 -17.00 10.95
C ASP A 262 15.18 -18.31 10.19
N ARG A 263 14.35 -19.34 10.41
CA ARG A 263 14.46 -20.64 9.72
C ARG A 263 14.21 -20.55 8.21
N ARG A 264 13.63 -19.45 7.74
CA ARG A 264 13.29 -19.23 6.32
C ARG A 264 14.39 -18.49 5.56
N TRP A 265 15.40 -17.99 6.26
CA TRP A 265 16.48 -17.21 5.67
C TRP A 265 17.70 -18.10 5.38
N PRO A 266 18.25 -18.05 4.15
CA PRO A 266 19.55 -18.65 3.88
C PRO A 266 20.66 -17.82 4.54
N ALA A 267 21.78 -18.46 4.91
CA ALA A 267 22.86 -17.85 5.70
C ALA A 267 23.57 -16.66 5.00
N ASP A 268 23.41 -16.54 3.68
CA ASP A 268 24.03 -15.55 2.79
C ASP A 268 23.05 -14.49 2.26
N GLY A 269 21.80 -14.44 2.76
CA GLY A 269 20.72 -13.58 2.26
C GLY A 269 20.91 -12.05 2.38
N ARG A 270 22.12 -11.57 2.68
CA ARG A 270 22.48 -10.15 2.74
C ARG A 270 23.00 -9.72 1.37
N GLY A 271 22.56 -8.56 0.86
CA GLY A 271 23.30 -7.93 -0.23
C GLY A 271 22.53 -7.09 -1.25
N ILE A 272 21.21 -6.91 -1.11
CA ILE A 272 20.48 -6.01 -2.00
C ILE A 272 19.98 -4.77 -1.27
N GLY A 273 20.30 -3.62 -1.83
CA GLY A 273 19.86 -2.32 -1.35
C GLY A 273 18.68 -1.77 -2.16
N ILE A 274 18.17 -0.64 -1.69
CA ILE A 274 17.17 0.15 -2.42
C ILE A 274 17.70 0.63 -3.79
N ASP A 275 19.02 0.83 -3.91
CA ASP A 275 19.69 1.24 -5.15
C ASP A 275 19.64 0.17 -6.23
N ASP A 276 19.92 -1.09 -5.89
CA ASP A 276 19.95 -2.20 -6.84
C ASP A 276 18.57 -2.41 -7.46
N VAL A 277 17.53 -2.42 -6.62
CA VAL A 277 16.14 -2.53 -7.08
C VAL A 277 15.75 -1.33 -7.93
N TRP A 278 16.13 -0.11 -7.54
CA TRP A 278 15.81 1.09 -8.31
C TRP A 278 16.45 1.07 -9.71
N ALA A 279 17.70 0.61 -9.81
CA ALA A 279 18.40 0.47 -11.08
C ALA A 279 17.70 -0.52 -12.02
N GLU A 280 17.22 -1.65 -11.50
CA GLU A 280 16.44 -2.62 -12.28
C GLU A 280 15.10 -2.04 -12.78
N LEU A 281 14.43 -1.21 -11.98
CA LEU A 281 13.21 -0.51 -12.42
C LEU A 281 13.49 0.45 -13.57
N GLU A 282 14.57 1.23 -13.48
CA GLU A 282 14.98 2.16 -14.54
C GLU A 282 15.35 1.40 -15.83
N ALA A 283 16.11 0.31 -15.71
CA ALA A 283 16.45 -0.56 -16.83
C ALA A 283 15.19 -1.18 -17.47
N GLY A 284 14.26 -1.66 -16.64
CA GLY A 284 12.99 -2.25 -17.08
C GLY A 284 12.10 -1.30 -17.87
N LEU A 285 11.98 -0.05 -17.39
CA LEU A 285 11.17 0.99 -18.01
C LEU A 285 11.92 1.79 -19.09
N GLY A 286 13.22 1.54 -19.27
CA GLY A 286 14.06 2.16 -20.29
C GLY A 286 14.28 3.66 -20.07
N GLN A 287 14.18 4.14 -18.82
CA GLN A 287 14.38 5.56 -18.49
C GLN A 287 14.69 5.76 -17.00
N ARG A 288 15.30 6.90 -16.70
CA ARG A 288 15.51 7.35 -15.31
C ARG A 288 14.18 7.67 -14.62
N LEU A 289 14.04 7.22 -13.38
CA LEU A 289 12.87 7.46 -12.53
C LEU A 289 13.21 8.53 -11.48
N PRO A 290 12.59 9.72 -11.51
CA PRO A 290 12.99 10.85 -10.67
C PRO A 290 12.49 10.75 -9.22
N CYS A 291 13.05 9.83 -8.43
CA CYS A 291 12.67 9.67 -7.01
C CYS A 291 13.05 10.86 -6.13
N GLU A 292 13.95 11.73 -6.55
CA GLU A 292 14.32 12.94 -5.82
C GLU A 292 13.30 14.07 -5.96
N ALA A 293 12.37 13.95 -6.93
CA ALA A 293 11.35 14.97 -7.14
C ALA A 293 10.38 15.05 -5.96
N VAL A 294 10.14 13.93 -5.26
CA VAL A 294 9.29 13.84 -4.07
C VAL A 294 9.92 12.87 -3.06
N GLN A 295 9.82 13.20 -1.77
CA GLN A 295 10.33 12.37 -0.68
C GLN A 295 9.16 11.98 0.22
N PHE A 296 9.10 10.72 0.65
CA PHE A 296 8.08 10.24 1.59
C PHE A 296 8.72 9.48 2.74
N GLY A 297 9.05 10.20 3.81
CA GLY A 297 9.87 9.66 4.91
C GLY A 297 11.37 9.80 4.64
N ASP A 298 12.16 8.82 5.10
CA ASP A 298 13.61 8.76 4.86
C ASP A 298 13.92 8.14 3.48
N PRO A 299 14.78 8.76 2.64
CA PRO A 299 15.10 8.25 1.30
C PRO A 299 15.88 6.93 1.31
N ARG A 300 16.47 6.53 2.44
CA ARG A 300 17.10 5.20 2.63
C ARG A 300 16.05 4.10 2.81
N CYS A 301 14.85 4.45 3.30
CA CYS A 301 13.72 3.52 3.42
C CYS A 301 12.79 3.56 2.20
N ASN A 302 12.63 4.71 1.55
CA ASN A 302 11.57 4.90 0.59
C ASN A 302 12.00 5.76 -0.60
N ARG A 303 11.87 5.21 -1.80
CA ARG A 303 11.94 5.94 -3.06
C ARG A 303 10.60 5.87 -3.75
N THR A 304 10.13 7.01 -4.23
CA THR A 304 8.82 7.11 -4.90
C THR A 304 8.96 7.94 -6.17
N ALA A 305 8.52 7.40 -7.29
CA ALA A 305 8.37 8.12 -8.55
C ALA A 305 6.90 8.15 -8.95
N ILE A 306 6.37 9.35 -9.22
CA ILE A 306 4.97 9.57 -9.56
C ILE A 306 4.89 9.96 -11.03
N GLY A 307 4.08 9.22 -11.79
CA GLY A 307 3.92 9.42 -13.21
C GLY A 307 2.58 8.96 -13.73
N VAL A 308 2.44 9.05 -15.05
CA VAL A 308 1.31 8.52 -15.81
C VAL A 308 1.83 7.61 -16.90
N MET A 309 1.17 6.48 -17.12
CA MET A 309 1.31 5.75 -18.37
C MET A 309 0.56 6.50 -19.45
N ALA A 310 1.21 6.72 -20.59
CA ALA A 310 0.62 7.19 -21.82
C ALA A 310 0.97 6.18 -22.92
N ASP A 311 0.01 5.30 -23.22
CA ASP A 311 0.26 4.09 -24.00
C ASP A 311 1.32 3.21 -23.28
N THR A 312 2.44 2.85 -23.92
CA THR A 312 3.47 2.01 -23.30
C THR A 312 4.57 2.80 -22.57
N THR A 313 4.47 4.14 -22.53
CA THR A 313 5.50 5.01 -21.97
C THR A 313 5.06 5.53 -20.61
N TRP A 314 5.88 5.31 -19.58
CA TRP A 314 5.70 6.00 -18.30
C TRP A 314 6.25 7.43 -18.42
N VAL A 315 5.49 8.42 -17.97
CA VAL A 315 5.83 9.84 -18.06
C VAL A 315 5.87 10.40 -16.65
N PRO A 316 7.02 10.92 -16.17
CA PRO A 316 7.09 11.50 -14.84
C PRO A 316 6.16 12.70 -14.73
N LEU A 317 5.58 12.95 -13.56
CA LEU A 317 4.83 14.19 -13.32
C LEU A 317 5.73 15.38 -13.02
N LEU A 318 6.93 15.13 -12.50
CA LEU A 318 7.91 16.15 -12.15
C LEU A 318 9.27 15.80 -12.72
N ASP A 319 9.93 16.78 -13.32
CA ASP A 319 11.34 16.70 -13.69
C ASP A 319 12.20 17.42 -12.65
N PRO A 320 13.06 16.71 -11.91
CA PRO A 320 13.88 17.28 -10.85
C PRO A 320 15.00 18.18 -11.38
N SER A 321 15.34 18.09 -12.66
CA SER A 321 16.30 18.99 -13.31
C SER A 321 15.66 20.32 -13.74
N SER A 322 14.32 20.44 -13.68
CA SER A 322 13.57 21.61 -14.10
C SER A 322 13.19 22.48 -12.90
N PRO A 323 13.80 23.66 -12.70
CA PRO A 323 13.44 24.57 -11.61
C PRO A 323 11.96 24.96 -11.62
N ARG A 324 11.32 24.96 -12.79
CA ARG A 324 9.90 25.29 -12.94
C ARG A 324 8.99 24.16 -12.45
N ASP A 325 9.40 22.91 -12.57
CA ASP A 325 8.66 21.78 -11.99
C ASP A 325 8.81 21.75 -10.48
N LEU A 326 10.03 21.98 -9.98
CA LEU A 326 10.27 22.11 -8.54
C LEU A 326 9.48 23.27 -7.93
N ALA A 327 9.42 24.43 -8.59
CA ALA A 327 8.60 25.54 -8.15
C ALA A 327 7.10 25.20 -8.13
N ALA A 328 6.60 24.43 -9.12
CA ALA A 328 5.22 23.97 -9.14
C ALA A 328 4.92 22.98 -8.00
N ARG A 329 5.83 22.04 -7.74
CA ARG A 329 5.76 21.13 -6.58
C ARG A 329 5.73 21.91 -5.28
N ASP A 330 6.65 22.85 -5.08
CA ASP A 330 6.78 23.59 -3.82
C ASP A 330 5.56 24.50 -3.59
N LEU A 331 5.00 25.07 -4.65
CA LEU A 331 3.73 25.77 -4.62
C LEU A 331 2.59 24.83 -4.20
N TYR A 332 2.50 23.65 -4.82
CA TYR A 332 1.50 22.64 -4.46
C TYR A 332 1.63 22.25 -2.98
N LEU A 333 2.81 21.84 -2.53
CA LEU A 333 3.02 21.38 -1.16
C LEU A 333 2.82 22.49 -0.12
N SER A 334 3.11 23.75 -0.44
CA SER A 334 2.93 24.87 0.50
C SER A 334 1.49 25.39 0.58
N ARG A 335 0.66 25.21 -0.46
CA ARG A 335 -0.69 25.82 -0.55
C ARG A 335 -1.82 24.82 -0.69
N TYR A 336 -1.54 23.67 -1.26
CA TYR A 336 -2.51 22.70 -1.74
C TYR A 336 -2.22 21.27 -1.28
N GLY A 337 -1.18 21.00 -0.49
CA GLY A 337 -0.93 19.64 -0.01
C GLY A 337 -2.04 19.11 0.93
N GLY A 338 -2.78 20.01 1.58
CA GLY A 338 -4.03 19.66 2.29
C GLY A 338 -5.18 19.22 1.37
N LEU A 339 -5.06 19.38 0.06
CA LEU A 339 -6.10 19.01 -0.91
C LEU A 339 -6.39 17.52 -0.85
N SER A 340 -7.66 17.19 -0.68
CA SER A 340 -8.12 15.81 -0.77
C SER A 340 -8.77 15.62 -2.12
N LEU A 341 -8.01 15.07 -3.06
CA LEU A 341 -8.51 14.72 -4.38
C LEU A 341 -9.14 13.33 -4.30
N ASP A 342 -10.36 13.27 -3.78
CA ASP A 342 -11.13 12.04 -3.86
C ASP A 342 -11.67 11.87 -5.29
N ALA A 343 -10.99 11.03 -6.07
CA ALA A 343 -11.37 10.68 -7.44
C ALA A 343 -12.81 10.13 -7.55
N SER A 344 -13.44 9.79 -6.42
CA SER A 344 -14.81 9.32 -6.40
C SER A 344 -15.86 10.38 -6.75
N ARG A 345 -15.49 11.67 -6.74
CA ARG A 345 -16.38 12.83 -6.99
C ARG A 345 -15.70 13.86 -7.91
N PRO A 346 -15.62 13.63 -9.23
CA PRO A 346 -14.91 14.51 -10.16
C PRO A 346 -15.44 15.94 -10.16
N GLY A 347 -16.77 16.13 -10.05
CA GLY A 347 -17.37 17.46 -9.93
C GLY A 347 -16.92 18.22 -8.68
N LEU A 348 -16.67 17.52 -7.57
CA LEU A 348 -16.16 18.13 -6.34
C LEU A 348 -14.68 18.54 -6.49
N ILE A 349 -13.88 17.70 -7.15
CA ILE A 349 -12.50 18.05 -7.51
C ILE A 349 -12.50 19.31 -8.37
N ALA A 350 -13.29 19.34 -9.45
CA ALA A 350 -13.40 20.49 -10.33
C ALA A 350 -13.81 21.77 -9.56
N ALA A 351 -14.86 21.69 -8.74
CA ALA A 351 -15.29 22.82 -7.91
C ALA A 351 -14.20 23.29 -6.93
N THR A 352 -13.45 22.36 -6.35
CA THR A 352 -12.35 22.68 -5.42
C THR A 352 -11.18 23.35 -6.13
N LEU A 353 -10.83 22.87 -7.33
CA LEU A 353 -9.79 23.48 -8.18
C LEU A 353 -10.22 24.87 -8.66
N VAL A 354 -11.46 25.03 -9.14
CA VAL A 354 -12.02 26.33 -9.52
C VAL A 354 -11.96 27.30 -8.34
N ARG A 355 -12.44 26.89 -7.16
CA ARG A 355 -12.36 27.71 -5.94
C ARG A 355 -10.91 28.05 -5.57
N ALA A 356 -9.98 27.10 -5.70
CA ALA A 356 -8.56 27.31 -5.45
C ALA A 356 -7.95 28.38 -6.38
N PHE A 357 -8.30 28.35 -7.68
CA PHE A 357 -7.80 29.31 -8.67
C PHE A 357 -8.50 30.67 -8.58
N LEU A 358 -9.80 30.72 -8.29
CA LEU A 358 -10.51 31.99 -8.08
C LEU A 358 -9.95 32.76 -6.88
N ARG A 359 -9.53 32.07 -5.82
CA ARG A 359 -8.91 32.73 -4.64
C ARG A 359 -7.50 33.23 -4.92
N ARG A 360 -6.79 32.65 -5.88
CA ARG A 360 -5.38 32.95 -6.21
C ARG A 360 -5.12 32.74 -7.70
N PRO A 361 -5.60 33.65 -8.57
CA PRO A 361 -5.56 33.45 -10.02
C PRO A 361 -4.13 33.36 -10.56
N TRP A 362 -3.16 34.01 -9.91
CA TRP A 362 -1.75 33.93 -10.29
C TRP A 362 -1.14 32.52 -10.13
N HIS A 363 -1.79 31.59 -9.41
CA HIS A 363 -1.37 30.18 -9.37
C HIS A 363 -1.76 29.40 -10.64
N ALA A 364 -2.63 29.94 -11.50
CA ALA A 364 -3.02 29.29 -12.74
C ALA A 364 -1.85 29.19 -13.73
N ALA A 365 -1.01 30.22 -13.83
CA ALA A 365 0.14 30.23 -14.73
C ALA A 365 1.17 29.12 -14.42
N PRO A 366 1.67 28.93 -13.17
CA PRO A 366 2.58 27.83 -12.87
C PRO A 366 1.91 26.45 -13.02
N ALA A 367 0.62 26.32 -12.68
CA ALA A 367 -0.13 25.08 -12.86
C ALA A 367 -0.30 24.70 -14.33
N LEU A 368 -0.70 25.64 -15.18
CA LEU A 368 -0.81 25.44 -16.63
C LEU A 368 0.55 25.17 -17.25
N GLY A 369 1.58 25.93 -16.86
CA GLY A 369 2.95 25.71 -17.30
C GLY A 369 3.47 24.31 -16.96
N TRP A 370 3.16 23.80 -15.77
CA TRP A 370 3.45 22.42 -15.37
C TRP A 370 2.70 21.41 -16.22
N ALA A 371 1.39 21.57 -16.40
CA ALA A 371 0.56 20.67 -17.21
C ALA A 371 1.08 20.58 -18.66
N LEU A 372 1.42 21.73 -19.27
CA LEU A 372 2.00 21.77 -20.63
C LEU A 372 3.34 21.03 -20.70
N ARG A 373 4.16 21.06 -19.66
CA ARG A 373 5.43 20.30 -19.60
C ARG A 373 5.20 18.80 -19.42
N VAL A 374 4.18 18.38 -18.65
CA VAL A 374 3.76 16.96 -18.60
C VAL A 374 3.30 16.51 -20.00
N VAL A 375 2.43 17.27 -20.65
CA VAL A 375 1.95 16.97 -22.02
C VAL A 375 3.10 16.90 -23.02
N ARG A 376 4.08 17.81 -22.93
CA ARG A 376 5.27 17.78 -23.78
C ARG A 376 6.10 16.52 -23.56
N ARG A 377 6.34 16.12 -22.30
CA ARG A 377 7.06 14.88 -21.96
C ARG A 377 6.31 13.62 -22.40
N ALA A 378 4.98 13.67 -22.42
CA ALA A 378 4.13 12.61 -22.96
C ALA A 378 4.11 12.53 -24.50
N GLY A 379 4.90 13.34 -25.21
CA GLY A 379 4.96 13.35 -26.68
C GLY A 379 4.02 14.36 -27.35
N GLY A 380 3.51 15.34 -26.61
CA GLY A 380 2.73 16.47 -27.12
C GLY A 380 1.21 16.25 -27.10
N PRO A 381 0.43 17.31 -27.39
CA PRO A 381 -1.02 17.33 -27.21
C PRO A 381 -1.74 16.32 -28.10
N VAL A 382 -1.25 16.07 -29.32
CA VAL A 382 -1.86 15.10 -30.26
C VAL A 382 -1.77 13.68 -29.72
N ARG A 383 -0.61 13.28 -29.18
CA ARG A 383 -0.42 11.96 -28.58
C ARG A 383 -1.28 11.81 -27.33
N VAL A 384 -1.25 12.81 -26.44
CA VAL A 384 -2.07 12.81 -25.22
C VAL A 384 -3.57 12.70 -25.56
N ALA A 385 -4.06 13.49 -26.52
CA ALA A 385 -5.46 13.42 -26.95
C ALA A 385 -5.82 12.02 -27.49
N ARG A 386 -4.94 11.41 -28.29
CA ARG A 386 -5.12 10.04 -28.79
C ARG A 386 -5.16 9.00 -27.67
N CYS A 387 -4.23 9.08 -26.71
CA CYS A 387 -4.24 8.15 -25.57
C CYS A 387 -5.49 8.36 -24.71
N LEU A 388 -5.94 9.60 -24.51
CA LEU A 388 -7.19 9.90 -23.81
C LEU A 388 -8.41 9.29 -24.49
N THR A 389 -8.56 9.43 -25.82
CA THR A 389 -9.72 8.87 -26.53
C THR A 389 -9.73 7.33 -26.56
N ARG A 390 -8.58 6.69 -26.33
CA ARG A 390 -8.44 5.25 -26.22
C ARG A 390 -8.48 4.71 -24.79
N GLY A 391 -8.52 5.58 -23.77
CA GLY A 391 -8.42 5.17 -22.37
C GLY A 391 -7.04 4.64 -21.98
N GLU A 392 -5.99 4.96 -22.74
CA GLU A 392 -4.60 4.51 -22.55
C GLU A 392 -3.80 5.44 -21.62
N ILE A 393 -4.48 6.29 -20.84
CA ILE A 393 -3.85 7.11 -19.80
C ILE A 393 -4.24 6.57 -18.43
N SER A 394 -3.24 6.17 -17.64
CA SER A 394 -3.42 5.74 -16.26
C SER A 394 -2.36 6.33 -15.36
N ALA A 395 -2.71 6.62 -14.10
CA ALA A 395 -1.71 6.99 -13.11
C ALA A 395 -0.93 5.75 -12.69
N LEU A 396 0.39 5.87 -12.58
CA LEU A 396 1.24 4.79 -12.09
C LEU A 396 2.32 5.36 -11.16
N THR A 397 2.28 4.93 -9.90
CA THR A 397 3.32 5.23 -8.90
C THR A 397 4.26 4.04 -8.75
N LEU A 398 5.56 4.30 -8.83
CA LEU A 398 6.61 3.31 -8.58
C LEU A 398 7.21 3.60 -7.22
N VAL A 399 7.27 2.57 -6.37
CA VAL A 399 7.76 2.66 -5.00
C VAL A 399 8.80 1.57 -4.78
N VAL A 400 9.90 1.92 -4.12
CA VAL A 400 10.77 0.94 -3.47
C VAL A 400 10.78 1.25 -1.98
N HIS A 401 10.36 0.28 -1.17
CA HIS A 401 10.30 0.41 0.28
C HIS A 401 11.20 -0.62 0.95
N ALA A 402 12.34 -0.17 1.47
CA ALA A 402 13.33 -0.99 2.14
C ALA A 402 13.08 -1.02 3.66
N PHE A 403 12.72 -2.20 4.15
CA PHE A 403 12.68 -2.50 5.58
C PHE A 403 14.10 -2.56 6.17
N MET A 404 14.18 -2.67 7.48
CA MET A 404 15.44 -2.79 8.22
C MET A 404 15.47 -4.14 8.95
N ASP A 405 16.66 -4.72 9.03
CA ASP A 405 16.89 -5.98 9.73
C ASP A 405 16.52 -5.87 11.22
N ALA A 406 16.01 -6.97 11.77
CA ALA A 406 15.43 -6.98 13.11
C ALA A 406 16.43 -6.63 14.23
N ASP A 407 17.70 -7.04 14.07
CA ASP A 407 18.77 -6.76 15.02
C ASP A 407 19.04 -5.26 15.16
N VAL A 408 19.21 -4.56 14.02
CA VAL A 408 19.47 -3.12 14.00
C VAL A 408 18.26 -2.32 14.46
N VAL A 409 17.04 -2.78 14.11
CA VAL A 409 15.78 -2.15 14.55
C VAL A 409 15.60 -2.25 16.06
N ALA A 410 15.84 -3.43 16.64
CA ALA A 410 15.70 -3.64 18.08
C ALA A 410 16.66 -2.74 18.87
N ALA A 411 17.93 -2.68 18.45
CA ALA A 411 18.93 -1.81 19.07
C ALA A 411 18.55 -0.31 18.93
N ALA A 412 18.08 0.11 17.76
CA ALA A 412 17.68 1.49 17.52
C ALA A 412 16.45 1.91 18.34
N GLN A 413 15.48 1.01 18.49
CA GLN A 413 14.30 1.23 19.33
C GLN A 413 14.68 1.37 20.80
N GLN A 414 15.58 0.51 21.30
CA GLN A 414 16.09 0.60 22.68
C GLN A 414 16.81 1.92 22.94
N ALA A 415 17.70 2.33 22.04
CA ALA A 415 18.39 3.62 22.13
C ALA A 415 17.41 4.80 22.16
N THR A 416 16.38 4.75 21.29
CA THR A 416 15.33 5.77 21.22
C THR A 416 14.52 5.83 22.51
N ALA A 417 14.10 4.69 23.05
CA ALA A 417 13.35 4.61 24.30
C ALA A 417 14.17 5.13 25.51
N ALA A 418 15.49 4.92 25.49
CA ALA A 418 16.40 5.44 26.50
C ALA A 418 16.77 6.94 26.31
N GLY A 419 16.32 7.58 25.22
CA GLY A 419 16.66 8.97 24.91
C GLY A 419 18.14 9.17 24.55
N VAL A 420 18.84 8.11 24.12
CA VAL A 420 20.26 8.16 23.75
C VAL A 420 20.44 8.04 22.24
N THR A 421 21.42 8.75 21.70
CA THR A 421 21.84 8.56 20.30
C THR A 421 22.76 7.35 20.24
N ALA A 422 22.48 6.40 19.35
CA ALA A 422 23.33 5.23 19.19
C ALA A 422 24.74 5.61 18.68
N GLU A 423 25.77 4.95 19.21
CA GLU A 423 27.16 5.13 18.78
C GLU A 423 27.48 4.33 17.52
N GLU A 424 26.92 3.12 17.40
CA GLU A 424 27.11 2.24 16.25
C GLU A 424 26.46 2.86 15.00
N PRO A 425 27.20 3.06 13.89
CA PRO A 425 26.70 3.83 12.75
C PRO A 425 25.42 3.30 12.09
N ASN A 426 25.29 1.97 11.96
CA ASN A 426 24.11 1.27 11.44
C ASN A 426 22.88 1.45 12.36
N VAL A 427 23.05 1.32 13.68
CA VAL A 427 21.98 1.51 14.67
C VAL A 427 21.54 2.96 14.71
N ARG A 428 22.49 3.92 14.63
CA ARG A 428 22.16 5.35 14.51
C ARG A 428 21.40 5.65 13.23
N ALA A 429 21.82 5.08 12.10
CA ALA A 429 21.10 5.22 10.84
C ALA A 429 19.68 4.64 10.93
N ALA A 430 19.49 3.49 11.59
CA ALA A 430 18.16 2.94 11.83
C ALA A 430 17.32 3.83 12.75
N GLN A 431 17.90 4.40 13.82
CA GLN A 431 17.22 5.34 14.71
C GLN A 431 16.70 6.58 13.96
N GLU A 432 17.52 7.17 13.09
CA GLU A 432 17.12 8.29 12.23
C GLU A 432 15.97 7.90 11.27
N ARG A 433 16.09 6.72 10.64
CA ARG A 433 15.07 6.18 9.72
C ARG A 433 13.74 5.92 10.42
N LEU A 434 13.77 5.42 11.66
CA LEU A 434 12.57 5.21 12.49
C LEU A 434 11.89 6.54 12.84
N ALA A 435 12.66 7.57 13.21
CA ALA A 435 12.12 8.90 13.49
C ALA A 435 11.45 9.55 12.25
N ALA A 436 11.98 9.27 11.06
CA ALA A 436 11.43 9.74 9.78
C ALA A 436 10.44 8.76 9.12
N CYS A 437 9.94 7.75 9.86
CA CYS A 437 9.12 6.69 9.26
C CYS A 437 7.86 7.24 8.58
N SER A 438 7.52 6.69 7.41
CA SER A 438 6.28 7.04 6.70
C SER A 438 5.11 6.12 7.07
N TYR A 439 5.34 5.02 7.79
CA TYR A 439 4.37 3.94 7.99
C TYR A 439 4.28 3.51 9.46
N HIS A 440 3.10 3.67 10.08
CA HIS A 440 2.93 3.41 11.52
C HIS A 440 1.71 2.55 11.84
N MET A 441 1.78 1.82 12.94
CA MET A 441 0.69 1.07 13.54
C MET A 441 0.26 1.75 14.84
N ALA A 442 -1.04 1.76 15.12
CA ALA A 442 -1.57 2.34 16.35
C ALA A 442 -1.68 1.28 17.44
N HIS A 443 -1.21 1.59 18.65
CA HIS A 443 -1.33 0.73 19.83
C HIS A 443 -2.33 1.32 20.82
N PRO A 444 -3.62 0.95 20.78
CA PRO A 444 -4.66 1.53 21.64
C PRO A 444 -4.39 1.36 23.14
N ASP A 445 -3.68 0.29 23.53
CA ASP A 445 -3.40 -0.01 24.93
C ASP A 445 -2.35 0.94 25.54
N THR A 446 -1.41 1.43 24.73
CA THR A 446 -0.36 2.39 25.16
C THR A 446 -0.64 3.82 24.68
N GLY A 447 -1.53 4.00 23.72
CA GLY A 447 -1.79 5.29 23.07
C GLY A 447 -0.68 5.72 22.10
N GLU A 448 0.25 4.82 21.75
CA GLU A 448 1.43 5.08 20.93
C GLU A 448 1.21 4.80 19.44
N LEU A 449 2.06 5.41 18.61
CA LEU A 449 2.20 5.08 17.20
C LEU A 449 3.57 4.45 16.99
N VAL A 450 3.60 3.22 16.49
CA VAL A 450 4.82 2.42 16.35
C VAL A 450 5.22 2.35 14.88
N PRO A 451 6.47 2.65 14.50
CA PRO A 451 6.96 2.46 13.14
C PRO A 451 6.84 1.01 12.67
N ALA A 452 6.51 0.78 11.40
CA ALA A 452 6.28 -0.55 10.87
C ALA A 452 7.45 -1.53 11.04
N CYS A 453 8.70 -1.07 10.91
CA CYS A 453 9.86 -1.92 11.18
C CYS A 453 9.90 -2.37 12.65
N VAL A 454 9.57 -1.49 13.60
CA VAL A 454 9.52 -1.86 15.03
C VAL A 454 8.38 -2.84 15.28
N GLN A 455 7.21 -2.58 14.70
CA GLN A 455 6.06 -3.50 14.79
C GLN A 455 6.46 -4.91 14.36
N HIS A 456 6.93 -5.06 13.12
CA HIS A 456 7.15 -6.36 12.51
C HIS A 456 8.38 -7.08 13.04
N SER A 457 9.43 -6.34 13.39
CA SER A 457 10.69 -6.95 13.85
C SER A 457 10.74 -7.19 15.36
N VAL A 458 10.03 -6.39 16.16
CA VAL A 458 10.17 -6.40 17.63
C VAL A 458 8.88 -6.85 18.32
N LEU A 459 7.72 -6.36 17.90
CA LEU A 459 6.47 -6.55 18.66
C LEU A 459 5.65 -7.78 18.19
N ASP A 460 5.52 -7.96 16.86
CA ASP A 460 4.75 -9.04 16.24
C ASP A 460 5.13 -10.44 16.79
N PRO A 461 6.41 -10.80 17.03
CA PRO A 461 6.75 -12.12 17.55
C PRO A 461 6.05 -12.48 18.86
N ASP A 462 5.96 -11.55 19.81
CA ASP A 462 5.34 -11.78 21.11
C ASP A 462 3.83 -11.51 21.11
N GLU A 463 3.35 -10.58 20.27
CA GLU A 463 1.92 -10.39 20.02
C GLU A 463 1.29 -11.64 19.41
N ASN A 464 1.93 -12.26 18.43
CA ASN A 464 1.43 -13.48 17.79
C ASN A 464 1.33 -14.66 18.78
N LYS A 465 2.28 -14.79 19.71
CA LYS A 465 2.19 -15.79 20.80
C LYS A 465 0.97 -15.55 21.68
N ARG A 466 0.72 -14.29 22.07
CA ARG A 466 -0.45 -13.91 22.88
C ARG A 466 -1.75 -14.16 22.12
N LEU A 467 -1.80 -13.83 20.83
CA LEU A 467 -2.94 -14.11 19.97
C LEU A 467 -3.18 -15.61 19.76
N ALA A 468 -2.13 -16.43 19.67
CA ALA A 468 -2.30 -17.88 19.57
C ALA A 468 -2.94 -18.49 20.82
N VAL A 469 -2.75 -17.86 21.99
CA VAL A 469 -3.47 -18.23 23.22
C VAL A 469 -4.91 -17.72 23.19
N LEU A 470 -5.12 -16.44 22.83
CA LEU A 470 -6.44 -15.80 22.83
C LEU A 470 -7.38 -16.41 21.77
N LEU A 471 -6.88 -16.64 20.57
CA LEU A 471 -7.58 -17.10 19.39
C LEU A 471 -7.04 -18.48 18.98
N SER A 472 -7.02 -19.40 19.94
CA SER A 472 -6.48 -20.73 19.72
C SER A 472 -7.20 -21.47 18.59
N MET A 473 -6.43 -22.23 17.82
CA MET A 473 -6.99 -23.14 16.83
C MET A 473 -7.78 -24.24 17.52
N PRO A 474 -8.99 -24.59 17.03
CA PRO A 474 -9.69 -25.78 17.52
C PRO A 474 -8.73 -26.96 17.43
N ARG A 475 -8.41 -27.60 18.56
CA ARG A 475 -7.68 -28.87 18.54
C ARG A 475 -8.52 -29.82 17.70
N GLN A 476 -7.98 -30.28 16.57
CA GLN A 476 -8.56 -31.44 15.89
C GLN A 476 -8.64 -32.53 16.95
N ARG A 477 -9.86 -32.88 17.36
CA ARG A 477 -10.06 -34.05 18.21
C ARG A 477 -9.43 -35.22 17.44
N PRO A 478 -8.52 -36.01 18.03
CA PRO A 478 -8.14 -37.27 17.42
C PRO A 478 -9.44 -38.01 17.12
N GLY A 479 -9.67 -38.30 15.84
CA GLY A 479 -10.95 -38.82 15.36
C GLY A 479 -11.36 -40.02 16.20
N ILE A 480 -12.58 -39.97 16.74
CA ILE A 480 -13.27 -41.15 17.21
C ILE A 480 -13.31 -42.10 16.00
N GLY A 481 -12.69 -43.26 16.18
CA GLY A 481 -12.21 -44.12 15.11
C GLY A 481 -13.26 -44.46 14.06
N SER A 482 -12.82 -44.42 12.80
CA SER A 482 -13.28 -45.39 11.81
C SER A 482 -12.91 -46.79 12.33
N SER A 483 -13.93 -47.53 12.75
CA SER A 483 -13.87 -48.97 12.93
C SER A 483 -13.34 -49.63 11.65
N GLY A 484 -12.19 -50.31 11.73
CA GLY A 484 -11.66 -51.03 10.58
C GLY A 484 -10.28 -51.66 10.78
N SER A 485 -10.29 -52.96 11.08
CA SER A 485 -9.19 -53.93 11.02
C SER A 485 -8.07 -53.84 12.06
N ALA A 486 -8.17 -54.74 13.04
CA ALA A 486 -7.10 -55.19 13.90
C ALA A 486 -5.97 -55.83 13.07
N SER A 487 -4.73 -55.44 13.38
CA SER A 487 -3.52 -56.21 13.09
C SER A 487 -2.68 -56.20 14.35
N LEU A 488 -2.71 -57.33 15.06
CA LEU A 488 -1.87 -57.65 16.20
C LEU A 488 -0.39 -57.65 15.76
N SER A 489 0.44 -56.85 16.42
CA SER A 489 1.83 -57.24 16.66
C SER A 489 2.30 -56.67 17.99
N GLN A 490 2.51 -57.60 18.92
CA GLN A 490 3.14 -57.43 20.22
C GLN A 490 4.54 -56.83 20.09
N SER A 491 4.90 -55.94 21.02
CA SER A 491 6.23 -55.87 21.65
C SER A 491 6.14 -54.90 22.84
N GLU A 492 6.04 -55.48 24.04
CA GLU A 492 6.25 -54.83 25.34
C GLU A 492 7.71 -54.40 25.54
N GLN A 493 7.89 -53.27 26.25
CA GLN A 493 8.84 -53.03 27.36
C GLN A 493 8.83 -51.50 27.62
N VAL A 494 7.97 -50.98 28.52
CA VAL A 494 8.15 -50.86 29.98
C VAL A 494 9.46 -50.18 30.38
N LEU A 495 9.37 -48.90 30.76
CA LEU A 495 10.06 -48.30 31.92
C LEU A 495 9.55 -46.86 32.16
N GLU A 496 8.63 -46.74 33.10
CA GLU A 496 8.37 -45.57 33.95
C GLU A 496 8.79 -46.01 35.37
N PRO A 497 9.32 -45.14 36.25
CA PRO A 497 8.39 -44.36 37.07
C PRO A 497 8.91 -42.98 37.55
N GLY A 498 7.98 -42.09 37.89
CA GLY A 498 8.30 -41.05 38.88
C GLY A 498 7.29 -39.92 39.05
N ALA A 499 6.07 -40.22 39.49
CA ALA A 499 5.16 -39.22 40.03
C ALA A 499 5.56 -38.81 41.45
N THR A 500 5.62 -37.49 41.73
CA THR A 500 5.31 -36.96 43.06
C THR A 500 4.52 -35.67 42.92
N ALA A 501 3.29 -35.69 43.40
CA ALA A 501 2.44 -34.53 43.64
C ALA A 501 2.81 -33.90 44.99
N LEU A 502 2.56 -32.59 45.14
CA LEU A 502 1.92 -31.94 46.31
C LEU A 502 1.97 -30.40 46.22
N GLY A 503 0.83 -29.75 46.46
CA GLY A 503 0.76 -28.47 47.21
C GLY A 503 0.54 -27.16 46.45
N GLN A 504 -0.72 -26.73 46.32
CA GLN A 504 -1.13 -25.30 46.36
C GLN A 504 -1.42 -24.88 47.83
N PRO A 505 -1.75 -23.61 48.16
CA PRO A 505 -1.23 -22.32 47.67
C PRO A 505 -0.80 -21.40 48.86
N ALA A 506 0.02 -20.37 48.60
CA ALA A 506 0.16 -19.26 49.55
C ALA A 506 0.37 -17.92 48.84
N THR A 507 -0.34 -16.96 49.38
CA THR A 507 -0.49 -15.53 49.07
C THR A 507 0.78 -14.70 49.28
N GLY A 508 0.94 -13.59 48.54
CA GLY A 508 1.45 -12.33 49.11
C GLY A 508 2.70 -11.69 48.48
N ASN A 509 2.46 -10.65 47.67
CA ASN A 509 3.19 -9.38 47.51
C ASN A 509 4.63 -9.33 46.90
N PRO A 510 5.01 -8.14 46.33
CA PRO A 510 5.92 -8.02 45.20
C PRO A 510 7.27 -7.37 45.59
N GLU A 511 8.09 -7.09 44.58
CA GLU A 511 9.42 -6.47 44.61
C GLU A 511 10.60 -7.39 44.99
N VAL A 512 11.26 -7.96 43.97
CA VAL A 512 12.74 -7.98 43.95
C VAL A 512 13.26 -7.87 42.51
N VAL A 513 14.08 -6.84 42.33
CA VAL A 513 15.05 -6.54 41.28
C VAL A 513 15.81 -7.77 40.74
N ALA A 514 15.77 -8.01 39.42
CA ALA A 514 16.69 -8.91 38.71
C ALA A 514 17.60 -8.06 37.80
N ARG A 515 18.83 -7.72 38.21
CA ARG A 515 20.08 -8.49 38.07
C ARG A 515 20.20 -9.17 36.69
N VAL A 516 20.67 -8.40 35.72
CA VAL A 516 21.10 -8.84 34.39
C VAL A 516 22.31 -9.79 34.53
N GLN A 517 22.14 -11.04 34.09
CA GLN A 517 23.23 -11.98 33.87
C GLN A 517 23.93 -11.65 32.54
N ARG A 518 25.24 -11.41 32.61
CA ARG A 518 26.12 -11.33 31.43
C ARG A 518 26.31 -12.72 30.82
N PRO A 519 26.19 -12.91 29.50
CA PRO A 519 26.68 -14.12 28.86
C PRO A 519 28.22 -14.10 28.77
N ARG A 520 28.80 -15.27 29.05
CA ARG A 520 30.21 -15.61 28.92
C ARG A 520 30.71 -15.48 27.48
N ALA A 521 31.95 -15.01 27.38
CA ALA A 521 32.78 -14.96 26.19
C ALA A 521 32.89 -16.32 25.48
N ALA A 522 32.74 -16.30 24.15
CA ALA A 522 33.21 -17.35 23.26
C ALA A 522 34.55 -16.92 22.63
N ARG A 523 35.45 -17.89 22.55
CA ARG A 523 36.87 -17.80 22.21
C ARG A 523 37.15 -17.41 20.76
N GLU A 524 38.15 -16.55 20.62
CA GLU A 524 39.33 -16.63 19.74
C GLU A 524 39.28 -17.58 18.53
N GLY A 525 39.37 -16.98 17.35
CA GLY A 525 39.80 -17.62 16.10
C GLY A 525 40.55 -16.60 15.25
N ALA A 526 41.85 -16.46 15.49
CA ALA A 526 42.75 -15.61 14.73
C ALA A 526 43.04 -16.20 13.34
N SER A 527 43.04 -15.38 12.28
CA SER A 527 43.78 -15.66 11.04
C SER A 527 44.07 -14.40 10.22
N ARG A 528 45.28 -13.89 10.44
CA ARG A 528 46.30 -13.45 9.45
C ARG A 528 45.96 -12.34 8.45
N LEU A 529 46.46 -11.16 8.81
CA LEU A 529 47.18 -10.17 7.99
C LEU A 529 47.87 -10.74 6.74
N SER A 530 47.67 -10.06 5.60
CA SER A 530 48.67 -9.88 4.53
C SER A 530 48.25 -8.68 3.66
N ASP A 531 48.79 -7.51 3.97
CA ASP A 531 49.10 -6.45 2.99
C ASP A 531 50.52 -6.73 2.46
N PRO A 532 50.86 -6.40 1.20
CA PRO A 532 51.54 -5.11 1.03
C PRO A 532 51.28 -4.36 -0.30
N HIS A 533 51.24 -3.03 -0.16
CA HIS A 533 51.76 -1.95 -1.01
C HIS A 533 52.09 -2.19 -2.51
N GLY A 534 51.62 -1.23 -3.33
CA GLY A 534 52.53 -0.36 -4.09
C GLY A 534 52.21 -0.08 -5.56
N GLY A 535 52.27 1.21 -5.95
CA GLY A 535 52.66 1.65 -7.30
C GLY A 535 51.54 2.16 -8.21
N THR A 536 51.25 3.47 -8.25
CA THR A 536 51.80 4.47 -9.21
C THR A 536 51.40 4.29 -10.68
N GLY A 537 50.52 5.19 -11.16
CA GLY A 537 50.84 6.08 -12.29
C GLY A 537 50.38 5.75 -13.73
N VAL A 538 49.40 6.54 -14.21
CA VAL A 538 49.32 7.24 -15.54
C VAL A 538 49.09 6.35 -16.80
N PRO A 539 48.52 6.83 -17.96
CA PRO A 539 47.54 7.88 -18.27
C PRO A 539 46.32 7.40 -19.10
N SER A 540 45.36 8.31 -19.20
CA SER A 540 44.35 8.48 -20.25
C SER A 540 44.93 8.49 -21.68
N ILE A 541 44.34 7.71 -22.59
CA ILE A 541 44.52 7.82 -24.04
C ILE A 541 43.13 7.85 -24.69
N LEU A 542 42.77 9.03 -25.20
CA LEU A 542 41.78 9.21 -26.28
C LEU A 542 42.33 8.60 -27.58
N PRO A 543 41.45 8.27 -28.53
CA PRO A 543 41.61 8.95 -29.81
C PRO A 543 40.33 9.56 -30.37
N ARG A 544 40.59 10.67 -31.05
CA ARG A 544 39.71 11.50 -31.88
C ARG A 544 39.28 10.80 -33.17
N SER A 545 38.08 11.18 -33.58
CA SER A 545 37.53 11.36 -34.92
C SER A 545 38.49 11.43 -36.14
N HIS A 546 38.11 10.72 -37.21
CA HIS A 546 38.05 11.09 -38.64
C HIS A 546 37.16 10.00 -39.30
N GLY A 547 36.20 10.19 -40.21
CA GLY A 547 35.94 11.23 -41.20
C GLY A 547 36.01 10.58 -42.60
N ARG A 548 34.89 10.62 -43.36
CA ARG A 548 34.71 10.29 -44.82
C ARG A 548 34.70 8.79 -45.18
N ASP A 549 33.99 8.28 -46.20
CA ASP A 549 32.90 8.71 -47.10
C ASP A 549 32.45 7.45 -47.90
N ARG A 550 31.29 7.53 -48.56
CA ARG A 550 30.85 6.74 -49.76
C ARG A 550 30.32 5.29 -49.62
N SER A 551 28.98 5.23 -49.68
CA SER A 551 28.14 4.55 -50.69
C SER A 551 28.45 3.10 -51.14
N ALA A 552 27.51 2.19 -50.91
CA ALA A 552 27.09 1.20 -51.90
C ALA A 552 25.63 0.76 -51.65
N ALA A 553 24.92 0.54 -52.76
CA ALA A 553 23.51 0.23 -52.86
C ALA A 553 23.14 -1.17 -52.33
N GLY A 554 21.87 -1.31 -51.91
CA GLY A 554 21.24 -2.59 -51.60
C GLY A 554 19.73 -2.40 -51.49
N ALA A 555 19.05 -2.53 -52.63
CA ALA A 555 17.60 -2.50 -52.75
C ALA A 555 16.97 -3.71 -52.05
N VAL A 556 15.88 -3.49 -51.30
CA VAL A 556 14.97 -4.55 -50.86
C VAL A 556 13.55 -4.13 -51.22
N GLU A 557 12.91 -4.98 -52.01
CA GLU A 557 11.54 -4.83 -52.54
C GLU A 557 10.48 -4.84 -51.42
N PRO A 558 9.36 -4.11 -51.60
CA PRO A 558 8.20 -4.23 -50.72
C PRO A 558 7.27 -5.38 -51.16
N PRO A 559 6.64 -6.13 -50.24
CA PRO A 559 5.61 -7.10 -50.59
C PRO A 559 4.28 -6.41 -50.96
N PRO A 560 3.43 -7.09 -51.77
CA PRO A 560 2.36 -6.46 -52.53
C PRO A 560 1.09 -6.18 -51.73
N ALA A 561 0.40 -5.14 -52.18
CA ALA A 561 -0.93 -4.74 -51.75
C ALA A 561 -1.99 -5.76 -52.20
N ALA A 562 -2.83 -6.20 -51.26
CA ALA A 562 -4.09 -6.87 -51.56
C ALA A 562 -5.23 -5.85 -51.45
N ALA A 563 -5.95 -5.68 -52.55
CA ALA A 563 -7.13 -4.84 -52.67
C ALA A 563 -8.41 -5.63 -52.42
N GLY A 564 -9.39 -4.97 -51.78
CA GLY A 564 -10.81 -5.21 -51.99
C GLY A 564 -11.55 -5.94 -50.88
N GLN A 565 -12.36 -5.19 -50.11
CA GLN A 565 -13.82 -5.32 -50.15
C GLN A 565 -14.46 -4.25 -49.24
N HIS A 566 -15.39 -3.49 -49.83
CA HIS A 566 -16.26 -2.54 -49.17
C HIS A 566 -17.24 -3.29 -48.25
N ALA A 567 -17.31 -2.91 -46.98
CA ALA A 567 -18.43 -3.21 -46.09
C ALA A 567 -18.85 -1.92 -45.40
N GLU A 568 -20.08 -1.50 -45.65
CA GLU A 568 -20.76 -0.40 -44.98
C GLU A 568 -21.17 -0.78 -43.55
N GLY A 569 -21.02 0.16 -42.61
CA GLY A 569 -21.58 0.13 -41.24
C GLY A 569 -20.53 0.10 -40.11
N PRO A 570 -20.84 0.50 -38.85
CA PRO A 570 -21.93 1.31 -38.30
C PRO A 570 -21.35 2.50 -37.50
N SER A 571 -21.02 3.63 -38.14
CA SER A 571 -20.38 4.77 -37.43
C SER A 571 -21.35 5.55 -36.52
N GLY A 572 -22.66 5.42 -36.74
CA GLY A 572 -23.69 6.12 -35.97
C GLY A 572 -24.01 5.50 -34.61
N ALA A 573 -23.86 4.19 -34.42
CA ALA A 573 -24.18 3.52 -33.16
C ALA A 573 -23.04 3.70 -32.14
N ARG A 574 -21.78 3.56 -32.58
CA ARG A 574 -20.58 3.76 -31.75
C ARG A 574 -20.39 5.22 -31.32
N ALA A 575 -20.77 6.19 -32.15
CA ALA A 575 -20.75 7.60 -31.77
C ALA A 575 -21.82 7.95 -30.71
N ARG A 576 -22.99 7.31 -30.76
CA ARG A 576 -24.04 7.47 -29.72
C ARG A 576 -23.65 6.79 -28.40
N GLU A 577 -22.95 5.67 -28.46
CA GLU A 577 -22.42 4.96 -27.29
C GLU A 577 -21.24 5.71 -26.64
N LEU A 578 -20.40 6.36 -27.44
CA LEU A 578 -19.33 7.25 -26.96
C LEU A 578 -19.88 8.54 -26.34
N ILE A 579 -20.97 9.09 -26.90
CA ILE A 579 -21.68 10.26 -26.32
C ILE A 579 -22.39 9.86 -25.02
N ALA A 580 -22.92 8.64 -24.91
CA ALA A 580 -23.48 8.10 -23.67
C ALA A 580 -22.40 7.91 -22.58
N GLN A 581 -21.24 7.33 -22.93
CA GLN A 581 -20.10 7.17 -22.01
C GLN A 581 -19.51 8.50 -21.51
N VAL A 582 -19.52 9.55 -22.33
CA VAL A 582 -19.06 10.89 -21.92
C VAL A 582 -20.10 11.61 -21.07
N ARG A 583 -21.40 11.36 -21.30
CA ARG A 583 -22.50 11.93 -20.51
C ARG A 583 -22.58 11.32 -19.10
N ASP A 584 -22.34 10.01 -18.97
CA ASP A 584 -22.37 9.31 -17.67
C ASP A 584 -21.15 9.62 -16.78
N CYS A 585 -20.08 10.18 -17.36
CA CYS A 585 -18.90 10.61 -16.63
C CYS A 585 -19.05 12.00 -15.96
N CYS A 586 -20.04 12.82 -16.33
CA CYS A 586 -19.95 14.27 -16.10
C CYS A 586 -21.16 14.98 -15.46
N LEU A 587 -22.34 14.37 -15.28
CA LEU A 587 -23.47 15.06 -14.63
C LEU A 587 -24.37 14.08 -13.84
N PRO A 588 -24.61 14.27 -12.53
CA PRO A 588 -25.74 13.63 -11.85
C PRO A 588 -27.03 14.44 -12.07
N GLU A 589 -28.15 13.75 -12.26
CA GLU A 589 -29.48 14.34 -12.13
C GLU A 589 -29.71 14.89 -10.71
N PRO A 590 -30.52 15.96 -10.55
CA PRO A 590 -30.82 16.49 -9.23
C PRO A 590 -31.62 15.48 -8.42
N VAL A 591 -31.08 15.10 -7.26
CA VAL A 591 -31.83 14.38 -6.22
C VAL A 591 -32.97 15.27 -5.75
N VAL A 592 -34.20 14.94 -6.17
CA VAL A 592 -35.43 15.50 -5.60
C VAL A 592 -35.58 14.89 -4.20
N PRO A 593 -35.63 15.69 -3.12
CA PRO A 593 -35.90 15.14 -1.80
C PRO A 593 -37.32 14.57 -1.77
N GLY A 594 -37.42 13.27 -1.50
CA GLY A 594 -38.67 12.52 -1.45
C GLY A 594 -39.70 13.17 -0.51
N ARG A 595 -40.94 13.24 -1.00
CA ARG A 595 -42.14 13.49 -0.19
C ARG A 595 -42.23 12.40 0.89
N VAL A 596 -42.20 12.82 2.15
CA VAL A 596 -42.67 12.00 3.27
C VAL A 596 -44.19 11.86 3.10
N GLY A 597 -44.65 10.65 2.83
CA GLY A 597 -46.06 10.30 2.90
C GLY A 597 -46.52 10.30 4.35
N MET A 598 -47.53 11.11 4.65
CA MET A 598 -48.41 10.93 5.83
C MET A 598 -49.46 9.88 5.49
N GLY A 599 -49.74 8.99 6.45
CA GLY A 599 -50.79 7.96 6.44
C GLY A 599 -50.23 6.70 7.11
N ASP A 600 -50.79 6.11 8.17
CA ASP A 600 -52.07 6.31 8.85
C ASP A 600 -51.92 6.01 10.34
N ALA A 601 -52.76 6.65 11.14
CA ALA A 601 -53.00 6.30 12.54
C ALA A 601 -53.81 5.00 12.63
N GLY A 602 -53.43 4.10 13.54
CA GLY A 602 -54.18 2.88 13.81
C GLY A 602 -53.71 2.17 15.08
N GLU A 603 -54.40 2.47 16.17
CA GLU A 603 -54.73 1.61 17.33
C GLU A 603 -53.63 0.92 18.15
N VAL A 604 -53.54 1.36 19.41
CA VAL A 604 -53.05 0.61 20.57
C VAL A 604 -54.26 0.02 21.31
N PRO A 605 -54.19 -1.25 21.73
CA PRO A 605 -54.50 -1.64 23.11
C PRO A 605 -53.35 -2.53 23.63
N GLY A 606 -52.92 -2.56 24.89
CA GLY A 606 -53.37 -2.05 26.17
C GLY A 606 -52.52 -2.77 27.24
N ALA A 607 -52.57 -2.27 28.48
CA ALA A 607 -51.76 -2.62 29.67
C ALA A 607 -50.38 -1.95 29.76
#